data_AF-A0A524DSS4-F1
#
_entry.id   AF-A0A524DSS4-F1
#
_cell.length_a   1.000
_cell.length_b   1.000
_cell.length_c   1.000
_cell.angle_alpha   90.00
_cell.angle_beta   90.00
_cell.angle_gamma   90.00
#
_symmetry.space_group_name_H-M   'P 1'
#
loop_
_entity.id
_entity.type
_entity.pdbx_description
1 polymer ?
#
loop_
_entity_poly.entity_id
_entity_poly.type
_entity_poly.pdbx_seq_one_letter_code
_entity_poly.pdbx_strand_id
1 'polypeptide(L)'
;MPICYHCGREFNEVFHCEKCGQTYCSLHKDPIDHECNLVLETNRANSLANSSEFNPSYVNSQAHYPAMSSSGSIGRATTDGTYTWYRQEKQIPENAFSPSSGIDFKGILLAHKSELLHFLIGGSFIFVIGLIAFWDPQLFTLGYGWAVFMLAGFYMTAFLFHEFGHRQVAIHFGLQTKFRLLTFGMLLTVIGLLTGLFSLISNSPALPSLALPGAVVVLGLDKINRKTGLCKAAGPTINLIYGSILLVISFLIPSTLYPLNYFFALAAYLNYMLGAFNMIPLGILDGQNIFKWNKNVYFILMGSLILLLILTIAFVYTPFGNSFYFPL
;
A
#
# COMPACT_ATOMS: atom_id res chain seq x y z
N MET A 1 29.11 -13.18 -35.41
CA MET A 1 30.31 -12.68 -34.70
C MET A 1 30.12 -12.95 -33.21
N PRO A 2 31.17 -13.15 -32.39
CA PRO A 2 30.97 -13.36 -30.97
C PRO A 2 30.39 -12.09 -30.30
N ILE A 3 29.42 -12.29 -29.41
CA ILE A 3 28.67 -11.22 -28.74
C ILE A 3 29.14 -11.12 -27.29
N CYS A 4 29.33 -9.89 -26.81
CA CYS A 4 29.59 -9.65 -25.40
C CYS A 4 28.30 -9.86 -24.58
N TYR A 5 28.35 -10.76 -23.59
CA TYR A 5 27.20 -11.06 -22.73
C TYR A 5 26.70 -9.83 -21.94
N HIS A 6 27.60 -8.92 -21.57
CA HIS A 6 27.26 -7.73 -20.78
C HIS A 6 26.60 -6.62 -21.61
N CYS A 7 27.16 -6.27 -22.77
CA CYS A 7 26.68 -5.13 -23.55
C CYS A 7 25.87 -5.50 -24.81
N GLY A 8 25.79 -6.78 -25.17
CA GLY A 8 24.98 -7.29 -26.28
C GLY A 8 25.44 -6.88 -27.67
N ARG A 9 26.66 -6.33 -27.81
CA ARG A 9 27.24 -5.90 -29.10
C ARG A 9 28.20 -6.96 -29.65
N GLU A 10 28.32 -7.00 -30.97
CA GLU A 10 29.24 -7.85 -31.70
C GLU A 10 30.66 -7.26 -31.70
N PHE A 11 31.67 -8.10 -31.48
CA PHE A 11 33.08 -7.72 -31.54
C PHE A 11 33.88 -8.75 -32.32
N ASN A 12 35.02 -8.33 -32.90
CA ASN A 12 35.93 -9.23 -33.60
C ASN A 12 36.73 -10.13 -32.63
N GLU A 13 36.99 -9.64 -31.41
CA GLU A 13 37.67 -10.39 -30.36
C GLU A 13 36.85 -10.35 -29.07
N VAL A 14 36.73 -11.51 -28.42
CA VAL A 14 36.06 -11.67 -27.12
C VAL A 14 36.94 -12.46 -26.15
N PHE A 15 36.78 -12.16 -24.87
CA PHE A 15 37.51 -12.75 -23.75
C PHE A 15 36.57 -13.62 -22.93
N HIS A 16 37.01 -14.83 -22.59
CA HIS A 16 36.24 -15.76 -21.77
C HIS A 16 36.54 -15.54 -20.28
N CYS A 17 35.51 -15.45 -19.46
CA CYS A 17 35.66 -15.40 -18.01
C CYS A 17 35.55 -16.81 -17.41
N GLU A 18 36.64 -17.32 -16.83
CA GLU A 18 36.69 -18.66 -16.22
C GLU A 18 35.73 -18.84 -15.03
N LYS A 19 35.29 -17.74 -14.40
CA LYS A 19 34.41 -17.80 -13.22
C LYS A 19 32.95 -17.99 -13.60
N CYS A 20 32.40 -17.13 -14.45
CA CYS A 20 30.98 -17.19 -14.85
C CYS A 20 30.74 -17.94 -16.16
N GLY A 21 31.79 -18.30 -16.90
CA GLY A 21 31.72 -19.07 -18.14
C GLY A 21 31.21 -18.29 -19.36
N GLN A 22 31.04 -16.97 -19.27
CA GLN A 22 30.52 -16.12 -20.35
C GLN A 22 31.64 -15.40 -21.11
N THR A 23 31.33 -14.90 -22.31
CA THR A 23 32.25 -14.16 -23.19
C THR A 23 31.97 -12.66 -23.18
N TYR A 24 33.03 -11.86 -23.13
CA TYR A 24 32.98 -10.41 -22.95
C TYR A 24 33.90 -9.68 -23.94
N CYS A 25 33.63 -8.41 -24.21
CA CYS A 25 34.52 -7.56 -25.01
C CYS A 25 35.69 -7.03 -24.16
N SER A 26 36.65 -6.37 -24.80
CA SER A 26 37.83 -5.78 -24.14
C SER A 26 37.51 -4.83 -22.98
N LEU A 27 36.36 -4.15 -23.03
CA LEU A 27 35.87 -3.24 -21.99
C LEU A 27 35.20 -3.96 -20.80
N HIS A 28 34.87 -5.23 -20.94
CA HIS A 28 34.19 -6.03 -19.92
C HIS A 28 34.95 -7.32 -19.60
N LYS A 29 36.24 -7.39 -19.96
CA LYS A 29 37.07 -8.58 -19.75
C LYS A 29 37.28 -8.87 -18.26
N ASP A 30 37.38 -7.82 -17.44
CA ASP A 30 37.67 -7.95 -16.03
C ASP A 30 36.40 -8.27 -15.23
N PRO A 31 36.44 -9.18 -14.24
CA PRO A 31 35.25 -9.62 -13.50
C PRO A 31 34.44 -8.51 -12.81
N ILE A 32 35.07 -7.38 -12.53
CA ILE A 32 34.41 -6.22 -11.92
C ILE A 32 33.56 -5.48 -12.96
N ASP A 33 34.05 -5.37 -14.19
CA ASP A 33 33.42 -4.58 -15.25
C ASP A 33 32.18 -5.25 -15.84
N HIS A 34 32.04 -6.57 -15.67
CA HIS A 34 30.83 -7.32 -16.04
C HIS A 34 30.02 -7.81 -14.84
N GLU A 35 30.23 -7.22 -13.65
CA GLU A 35 29.50 -7.54 -12.43
C GLU A 35 29.44 -9.05 -12.15
N CYS A 36 30.59 -9.73 -12.17
CA CYS A 36 30.65 -11.17 -11.97
C CYS A 36 30.12 -11.55 -10.57
N ASN A 37 28.89 -12.09 -10.50
CA ASN A 37 28.21 -12.44 -9.25
C ASN A 37 29.09 -13.25 -8.28
N LEU A 38 29.87 -14.22 -8.80
CA LEU A 38 30.73 -15.08 -7.99
C LEU A 38 31.88 -14.31 -7.31
N VAL A 39 32.42 -13.28 -7.95
CA VAL A 39 33.46 -12.41 -7.36
C VAL A 39 32.85 -11.49 -6.31
N LEU A 40 31.66 -10.96 -6.57
CA LEU A 40 30.95 -10.08 -5.64
C LEU A 40 30.53 -10.81 -4.36
N GLU A 41 30.07 -12.06 -4.47
CA GLU A 41 29.74 -12.90 -3.31
C GLU A 41 30.99 -13.26 -2.50
N THR A 42 32.11 -13.57 -3.15
CA THR A 42 33.37 -13.89 -2.46
C THR A 42 33.91 -12.68 -1.69
N ASN A 43 33.84 -11.48 -2.28
CA ASN A 43 34.25 -10.24 -1.60
C ASN A 43 33.34 -9.89 -0.43
N ARG A 44 32.02 -10.13 -0.53
CA ARG A 44 31.09 -9.95 0.59
C ARG A 44 31.34 -10.95 1.72
N ALA A 45 31.61 -12.22 1.41
CA ALA A 45 31.93 -13.23 2.41
C ALA A 45 33.22 -12.87 3.19
N ASN A 46 34.25 -12.41 2.48
CA ASN A 46 35.51 -11.97 3.11
C ASN A 46 35.34 -10.72 3.99
N SER A 47 34.45 -9.79 3.62
CA SER A 47 34.14 -8.63 4.48
C SER A 47 33.38 -8.97 5.77
N LEU A 48 32.64 -10.09 5.79
CA LEU A 48 31.89 -10.55 6.96
C LEU A 48 32.74 -11.42 7.90
N ALA A 49 33.79 -12.08 7.39
CA ALA A 49 34.72 -12.87 8.21
C ALA A 49 35.66 -11.98 9.06
N ASN A 50 36.03 -10.81 8.56
CA ASN A 50 36.99 -9.91 9.21
C ASN A 50 36.41 -9.02 10.34
N SER A 51 35.13 -9.18 10.71
CA SER A 51 34.47 -8.35 11.75
C SER A 51 34.33 -9.03 13.12
N SER A 52 35.01 -10.16 13.36
CA SER A 52 34.81 -10.99 14.56
C SER A 52 35.98 -11.01 15.55
N GLU A 53 36.79 -9.95 15.62
CA GLU A 53 37.70 -9.69 16.75
C GLU A 53 37.80 -8.17 17.00
N PHE A 54 37.37 -7.68 18.18
CA PHE A 54 38.17 -6.86 19.12
C PHE A 54 37.35 -5.99 20.10
N ASN A 55 37.88 -5.95 21.33
CA ASN A 55 37.50 -5.29 22.60
C ASN A 55 37.10 -3.79 22.57
N PRO A 56 36.31 -3.32 23.55
CA PRO A 56 36.01 -1.90 23.71
C PRO A 56 37.15 -1.20 24.47
N SER A 57 37.77 -0.21 23.86
CA SER A 57 38.64 0.75 24.55
C SER A 57 38.43 2.12 23.94
N TYR A 58 37.91 3.03 24.76
CA TYR A 58 37.73 4.44 24.42
C TYR A 58 39.09 5.07 24.10
N VAL A 59 39.27 5.54 22.86
CA VAL A 59 40.22 6.60 22.54
C VAL A 59 39.50 7.64 21.69
N ASN A 60 39.50 8.84 22.24
CA ASN A 60 38.94 10.06 21.70
C ASN A 60 39.81 10.52 20.51
N SER A 61 39.32 10.34 19.29
CA SER A 61 39.89 10.96 18.09
C SER A 61 38.78 11.67 17.33
N GLN A 62 38.67 12.97 17.57
CA GLN A 62 37.84 13.87 16.80
C GLN A 62 38.36 13.89 15.34
N ALA A 63 37.68 13.18 14.45
CA ALA A 63 37.85 13.37 13.01
C ALA A 63 37.09 14.65 12.61
N HIS A 64 37.85 15.70 12.36
CA HIS A 64 37.38 16.96 11.78
C HIS A 64 36.95 16.69 10.33
N TYR A 65 35.65 16.49 10.09
CA TYR A 65 35.10 16.49 8.74
C TYR A 65 34.87 17.95 8.33
N PRO A 66 35.43 18.42 7.19
CA PRO A 66 35.10 19.74 6.70
C PRO A 66 33.62 19.79 6.34
N ALA A 67 32.93 20.80 6.89
CA ALA A 67 31.56 21.12 6.53
C ALA A 67 31.51 21.50 5.05
N MET A 68 30.93 20.64 4.22
CA MET A 68 30.65 20.99 2.83
C MET A 68 29.32 21.74 2.79
N SER A 69 29.45 23.05 2.59
CA SER A 69 28.36 24.01 2.42
C SER A 69 27.39 23.60 1.33
N SER A 70 26.10 23.56 1.68
CA SER A 70 24.98 23.52 0.75
C SER A 70 24.87 24.86 0.01
N SER A 71 25.62 25.02 -1.07
CA SER A 71 25.44 26.09 -2.06
C SER A 71 26.33 25.79 -3.26
N GLY A 72 25.73 25.47 -4.41
CA GLY A 72 26.46 25.34 -5.66
C GLY A 72 25.83 24.31 -6.60
N SER A 73 25.26 24.80 -7.70
CA SER A 73 25.04 24.01 -8.91
C SER A 73 26.39 23.43 -9.37
N ILE A 74 26.64 22.14 -9.09
CA ILE A 74 27.81 21.45 -9.64
C ILE A 74 27.45 20.98 -11.05
N GLY A 75 27.57 21.90 -12.01
CA GLY A 75 27.94 21.50 -13.37
C GLY A 75 29.42 21.11 -13.34
N ARG A 76 29.72 19.83 -13.39
CA ARG A 76 31.06 19.33 -13.72
C ARG A 76 30.94 18.43 -14.94
N ALA A 77 30.93 19.07 -16.10
CA ALA A 77 31.38 18.43 -17.31
C ALA A 77 32.91 18.32 -17.20
N THR A 78 33.45 17.12 -17.39
CA THR A 78 34.87 16.93 -17.64
C THR A 78 35.21 17.51 -19.02
N THR A 79 36.38 18.12 -19.16
CA THR A 79 36.84 18.74 -20.42
C THR A 79 37.24 17.71 -21.50
N ASP A 80 37.02 16.42 -21.25
CA ASP A 80 37.35 15.29 -22.13
C ASP A 80 36.12 14.71 -22.88
N GLY A 81 34.94 15.34 -22.74
CA GLY A 81 33.72 14.89 -23.40
C GLY A 81 33.08 13.63 -22.79
N THR A 82 33.56 13.14 -21.65
CA THR A 82 32.99 11.97 -20.98
C THR A 82 31.93 12.35 -19.94
N TYR A 83 30.66 12.14 -20.27
CA TYR A 83 29.57 12.30 -19.30
C TYR A 83 29.45 11.03 -18.44
N THR A 84 30.02 11.03 -17.24
CA THR A 84 29.73 9.98 -16.25
C THR A 84 28.39 10.26 -15.56
N TRP A 85 27.36 9.51 -15.95
CA TRP A 85 26.06 9.52 -15.29
C TRP A 85 26.10 8.62 -14.04
N TYR A 86 26.23 9.23 -12.87
CA TYR A 86 26.00 8.52 -11.62
C TYR A 86 24.49 8.48 -11.36
N ARG A 87 23.90 7.28 -11.38
CA ARG A 87 22.55 7.10 -10.83
C ARG A 87 22.64 7.32 -9.33
N GLN A 88 22.20 8.48 -8.86
CA GLN A 88 22.01 8.72 -7.43
C GLN A 88 20.97 7.73 -6.91
N GLU A 89 21.41 6.62 -6.30
CA GLU A 89 20.54 5.83 -5.46
C GLU A 89 20.13 6.73 -4.30
N LYS A 90 18.83 7.07 -4.24
CA LYS A 90 18.28 7.92 -3.19
C LYS A 90 18.40 7.16 -1.88
N GLN A 91 19.48 7.41 -1.13
CA GLN A 91 19.68 6.85 0.20
C GLN A 91 18.51 7.30 1.07
N ILE A 92 17.64 6.36 1.44
CA ILE A 92 16.50 6.64 2.32
C ILE A 92 17.09 6.75 3.74
N PRO A 93 16.92 7.89 4.43
CA PRO A 93 17.45 8.05 5.79
C PRO A 93 16.79 7.07 6.76
N GLU A 94 17.47 6.70 7.84
CA GLU A 94 16.97 5.73 8.84
C GLU A 94 15.57 6.07 9.41
N ASN A 95 15.19 7.34 9.42
CA ASN A 95 13.84 7.75 9.75
C ASN A 95 13.35 8.84 8.78
N ALA A 96 12.87 8.42 7.62
CA ALA A 96 12.40 9.33 6.56
C ALA A 96 11.22 10.21 6.97
N PHE A 97 10.43 9.79 7.96
CA PHE A 97 9.30 10.57 8.45
C PHE A 97 9.65 11.52 9.59
N SER A 98 10.93 11.64 9.96
CA SER A 98 11.39 12.65 10.93
C SER A 98 11.45 14.03 10.26
N PRO A 99 11.19 15.13 11.00
CA PRO A 99 11.34 16.49 10.45
C PRO A 99 12.77 16.79 9.99
N SER A 100 13.77 16.10 10.55
CA SER A 100 15.19 16.22 10.22
C SER A 100 15.64 15.34 9.05
N SER A 101 14.75 14.58 8.41
CA SER A 101 15.10 13.66 7.31
C SER A 101 15.47 14.38 6.01
N GLY A 102 15.14 15.67 5.88
CA GLY A 102 15.31 16.44 4.64
C GLY A 102 14.36 16.03 3.51
N ILE A 103 13.40 15.12 3.77
CA ILE A 103 12.39 14.71 2.79
C ILE A 103 11.12 15.54 2.99
N ASP A 104 10.80 16.37 2.01
CA ASP A 104 9.52 17.08 1.95
C ASP A 104 8.46 16.20 1.27
N PHE A 105 7.44 15.82 2.05
CA PHE A 105 6.32 15.04 1.55
C PHE A 105 5.22 15.95 1.04
N LYS A 106 5.25 16.26 -0.26
CA LYS A 106 4.17 17.00 -0.91
C LYS A 106 2.84 16.25 -0.81
N GLY A 107 1.80 16.95 -0.38
CA GLY A 107 0.44 16.41 -0.31
C GLY A 107 0.11 15.62 0.96
N ILE A 108 1.01 15.57 1.95
CA ILE A 108 0.71 15.04 3.28
C ILE A 108 0.27 16.18 4.20
N LEU A 109 -0.92 16.09 4.78
CA LEU A 109 -1.36 17.01 5.81
C LEU A 109 -0.62 16.71 7.12
N LEU A 110 -0.42 17.70 7.99
CA LEU A 110 0.13 17.51 9.35
C LEU A 110 1.34 16.54 9.41
N ALA A 111 2.28 16.65 8.47
CA ALA A 111 3.33 15.65 8.23
C ALA A 111 4.17 15.29 9.47
N HIS A 112 4.38 16.27 10.35
CA HIS A 112 5.18 16.12 11.58
C HIS A 112 4.41 15.53 12.77
N LYS A 113 3.08 15.34 12.67
CA LYS A 113 2.27 14.76 13.75
C LYS A 113 2.39 13.24 13.79
N SER A 114 1.96 12.63 14.90
CA SER A 114 2.04 11.18 15.11
C SER A 114 1.10 10.41 14.17
N GLU A 115 1.48 9.18 13.80
CA GLU A 115 0.65 8.27 13.00
C GLU A 115 -0.72 8.04 13.66
N LEU A 116 -0.76 7.93 14.99
CA LEU A 116 -2.00 7.77 15.76
C LEU A 116 -2.98 8.94 15.52
N LEU A 117 -2.50 10.18 15.46
CA LEU A 117 -3.36 11.34 15.22
C LEU A 117 -3.97 11.28 13.80
N HIS A 118 -3.16 10.94 12.81
CA HIS A 118 -3.64 10.73 11.43
C HIS A 118 -4.72 9.67 11.38
N PHE A 119 -4.47 8.54 12.06
CA PHE A 119 -5.39 7.41 12.14
C PHE A 119 -6.71 7.78 12.81
N LEU A 120 -6.66 8.49 13.95
CA LEU A 120 -7.85 8.93 14.67
C LEU A 120 -8.70 9.88 13.82
N ILE A 121 -8.07 10.85 13.15
CA ILE A 121 -8.79 11.78 12.26
C ILE A 121 -9.41 11.01 11.09
N GLY A 122 -8.61 10.23 10.35
CA GLY A 122 -9.08 9.48 9.20
C GLY A 122 -10.23 8.52 9.55
N GLY A 123 -10.06 7.73 10.61
CA GLY A 123 -11.09 6.84 11.13
C GLY A 123 -12.36 7.56 11.57
N SER A 124 -12.23 8.71 12.25
CA SER A 124 -13.38 9.53 12.66
C SER A 124 -14.18 10.04 11.46
N PHE A 125 -13.50 10.50 10.41
CA PHE A 125 -14.17 10.94 9.17
C PHE A 125 -14.93 9.79 8.51
N ILE A 126 -14.32 8.61 8.36
CA ILE A 126 -15.00 7.44 7.79
C ILE A 126 -16.19 7.02 8.65
N PHE A 127 -16.05 7.05 9.98
CA PHE A 127 -17.13 6.71 10.90
C PHE A 127 -18.31 7.69 10.76
N VAL A 128 -18.06 9.00 10.74
CA VAL A 128 -19.11 10.01 10.55
C VAL A 128 -19.79 9.88 9.18
N ILE A 129 -19.01 9.62 8.13
CA ILE A 129 -19.58 9.35 6.79
C ILE A 129 -20.46 8.10 6.84
N GLY A 130 -20.05 7.05 7.57
CA GLY A 130 -20.86 5.86 7.81
C GLY A 130 -22.17 6.19 8.53
N LEU A 131 -22.14 7.01 9.59
CA LEU A 131 -23.36 7.42 10.32
C LEU A 131 -24.36 8.13 9.40
N ILE A 132 -23.88 8.98 8.49
CA ILE A 132 -24.71 9.70 7.53
C ILE A 132 -25.24 8.72 6.46
N ALA A 133 -24.36 7.87 5.91
CA ALA A 133 -24.71 6.95 4.83
C ALA A 133 -25.72 5.87 5.24
N PHE A 134 -25.67 5.44 6.51
CA PHE A 134 -26.57 4.41 7.05
C PHE A 134 -27.72 4.99 7.88
N TRP A 135 -27.91 6.31 7.84
CA TRP A 135 -29.03 6.93 8.56
C TRP A 135 -30.36 6.53 7.93
N ASP A 136 -31.22 5.88 8.73
CA ASP A 136 -32.57 5.53 8.35
C ASP A 136 -33.53 5.76 9.55
N PRO A 137 -34.47 6.72 9.46
CA PRO A 137 -35.48 6.96 10.51
C PRO A 137 -36.33 5.72 10.86
N GLN A 138 -36.52 4.81 9.92
CA GLN A 138 -37.29 3.60 10.15
C GLN A 138 -36.58 2.66 11.14
N LEU A 139 -35.25 2.56 11.09
CA LEU A 139 -34.47 1.78 12.06
C LEU A 139 -34.67 2.29 13.49
N PHE A 140 -34.72 3.60 13.70
CA PHE A 140 -34.97 4.18 15.04
C PHE A 140 -36.39 3.91 15.53
N THR A 141 -37.38 4.04 14.63
CA THR A 141 -38.78 3.76 14.94
C THR A 141 -39.00 2.30 15.36
N LEU A 142 -38.24 1.38 14.77
CA LEU A 142 -38.28 -0.05 15.07
C LEU A 142 -37.38 -0.47 16.26
N GLY A 143 -36.65 0.47 16.89
CA GLY A 143 -35.74 0.18 18.00
C GLY A 143 -34.35 -0.34 17.60
N TYR A 144 -34.01 -0.33 16.30
CA TYR A 144 -32.73 -0.79 15.74
C TYR A 144 -31.74 0.34 15.47
N GLY A 145 -31.88 1.51 16.12
CA GLY A 145 -30.98 2.65 15.93
C GLY A 145 -29.50 2.35 16.21
N TRP A 146 -29.21 1.33 17.03
CA TRP A 146 -27.85 0.83 17.28
C TRP A 146 -27.15 0.32 16.01
N ALA A 147 -27.91 -0.13 15.01
CA ALA A 147 -27.40 -0.70 13.77
C ALA A 147 -26.63 0.34 12.94
N VAL A 148 -27.05 1.60 12.99
CA VAL A 148 -26.37 2.71 12.29
C VAL A 148 -24.93 2.86 12.80
N PHE A 149 -24.75 2.82 14.13
CA PHE A 149 -23.43 2.89 14.76
C PHE A 149 -22.59 1.64 14.48
N MET A 150 -23.21 0.46 14.51
CA MET A 150 -22.54 -0.80 14.17
C MET A 150 -22.04 -0.82 12.73
N LEU A 151 -22.88 -0.47 11.76
CA LEU A 151 -22.51 -0.44 10.34
C LEU A 151 -21.46 0.63 10.05
N ALA A 152 -21.57 1.82 10.67
CA ALA A 152 -20.53 2.84 10.59
C ALA A 152 -19.19 2.33 11.15
N GLY A 153 -19.22 1.56 12.25
CA GLY A 153 -18.04 0.90 12.81
C GLY A 153 -17.44 -0.16 11.89
N PHE A 154 -18.27 -0.97 11.23
CA PHE A 154 -17.79 -1.92 10.21
C PHE A 154 -17.20 -1.23 8.99
N TYR A 155 -17.81 -0.14 8.53
CA TYR A 155 -17.28 0.63 7.42
C TYR A 155 -15.92 1.26 7.76
N MET A 156 -15.79 1.82 8.96
CA MET A 156 -14.51 2.33 9.48
C MET A 156 -13.47 1.21 9.57
N THR A 157 -13.79 0.06 10.17
CA THR A 157 -12.83 -1.04 10.33
C THR A 157 -12.45 -1.69 9.00
N ALA A 158 -13.37 -1.77 8.02
CA ALA A 158 -13.05 -2.23 6.67
C ALA A 158 -11.95 -1.36 6.05
N PHE A 159 -12.09 -0.04 6.11
CA PHE A 159 -11.04 0.88 5.64
C PHE A 159 -9.74 0.76 6.44
N LEU A 160 -9.80 0.73 7.77
CA LEU A 160 -8.60 0.71 8.59
C LEU A 160 -7.83 -0.60 8.43
N PHE A 161 -8.52 -1.75 8.40
CA PHE A 161 -7.90 -3.05 8.20
C PHE A 161 -7.30 -3.20 6.80
N HIS A 162 -7.95 -2.64 5.77
CA HIS A 162 -7.38 -2.52 4.43
C HIS A 162 -6.01 -1.82 4.45
N GLU A 163 -5.96 -0.63 5.04
CA GLU A 163 -4.74 0.17 5.15
C GLU A 163 -3.68 -0.55 6.01
N PHE A 164 -4.09 -1.18 7.11
CA PHE A 164 -3.18 -2.00 7.92
C PHE A 164 -2.60 -3.17 7.14
N GLY A 165 -3.35 -3.77 6.21
CA GLY A 165 -2.86 -4.80 5.31
C GLY A 165 -1.63 -4.34 4.51
N HIS A 166 -1.73 -3.16 3.87
CA HIS A 166 -0.58 -2.56 3.17
C HIS A 166 0.60 -2.35 4.11
N ARG A 167 0.33 -1.75 5.27
CA ARG A 167 1.36 -1.43 6.26
C ARG A 167 2.10 -2.68 6.73
N GLN A 168 1.37 -3.75 7.04
CA GLN A 168 1.94 -4.98 7.57
C GLN A 168 2.87 -5.65 6.56
N VAL A 169 2.50 -5.68 5.28
CA VAL A 169 3.35 -6.23 4.22
C VAL A 169 4.55 -5.32 3.94
N ALA A 170 4.39 -4.00 4.00
CA ALA A 170 5.52 -3.07 3.88
C ALA A 170 6.56 -3.27 4.99
N ILE A 171 6.10 -3.41 6.24
CA ILE A 171 6.97 -3.69 7.40
C ILE A 171 7.68 -5.03 7.22
N HIS A 172 6.99 -6.06 6.73
CA HIS A 172 7.61 -7.36 6.46
C HIS A 172 8.77 -7.26 5.44
N PHE A 173 8.69 -6.35 4.47
CA PHE A 173 9.77 -6.09 3.52
C PHE A 173 10.86 -5.14 4.04
N GLY A 174 10.81 -4.73 5.31
CA GLY A 174 11.74 -3.78 5.91
C GLY A 174 11.59 -2.36 5.36
N LEU A 175 10.45 -2.02 4.76
CA LEU A 175 10.20 -0.71 4.19
C LEU A 175 9.69 0.26 5.26
N GLN A 176 10.13 1.52 5.18
CA GLN A 176 9.60 2.56 6.05
C GLN A 176 8.20 2.95 5.60
N THR A 177 7.26 2.88 6.53
CA THR A 177 5.85 3.14 6.25
C THR A 177 5.14 3.81 7.42
N LYS A 178 4.21 4.73 7.11
CA LYS A 178 3.28 5.34 8.08
C LYS A 178 1.95 5.64 7.43
N PHE A 179 0.86 5.47 8.17
CA PHE A 179 -0.44 6.03 7.80
C PHE A 179 -0.42 7.56 7.88
N ARG A 180 -0.86 8.23 6.80
CA ARG A 180 -0.84 9.68 6.67
C ARG A 180 -2.10 10.18 5.97
N LEU A 181 -2.64 11.29 6.47
CA LEU A 181 -3.70 12.01 5.76
C LEU A 181 -3.14 12.69 4.52
N LEU A 182 -3.84 12.54 3.41
CA LEU A 182 -3.46 13.14 2.14
C LEU A 182 -4.35 14.35 1.85
N THR A 183 -3.77 15.46 1.41
CA THR A 183 -4.52 16.70 1.15
C THR A 183 -5.65 16.47 0.14
N PHE A 184 -5.34 15.81 -0.98
CA PHE A 184 -6.33 15.50 -2.02
C PHE A 184 -7.40 14.53 -1.51
N GLY A 185 -6.98 13.51 -0.78
CA GLY A 185 -7.87 12.52 -0.19
C GLY A 185 -8.83 13.10 0.85
N MET A 186 -8.33 13.98 1.72
CA MET A 186 -9.14 14.74 2.68
C MET A 186 -10.10 15.70 1.98
N LEU A 187 -9.70 16.35 0.90
CA LEU A 187 -10.61 17.20 0.12
C LEU A 187 -11.79 16.39 -0.42
N LEU A 188 -11.53 15.23 -1.04
CA LEU A 188 -12.59 14.33 -1.51
C LEU A 188 -13.49 13.87 -0.36
N THR A 189 -12.90 13.54 0.79
CA THR A 189 -13.63 13.09 1.99
C THR A 189 -14.54 14.19 2.53
N VAL A 190 -14.08 15.44 2.58
CA VAL A 190 -14.90 16.58 2.99
C VAL A 190 -16.02 16.84 2.00
N ILE A 191 -15.75 16.75 0.69
CA ILE A 191 -16.80 16.88 -0.33
C ILE A 191 -17.85 15.77 -0.15
N GLY A 192 -17.44 14.51 0.04
CA GLY A 192 -18.33 13.39 0.30
C GLY A 192 -19.16 13.57 1.57
N LEU A 193 -18.57 14.12 2.63
CA LEU A 193 -19.29 14.47 3.86
C LEU A 193 -20.36 15.53 3.62
N LEU A 194 -20.02 16.59 2.88
CA LEU A 194 -20.96 17.69 2.57
C LEU A 194 -22.09 17.23 1.65
N THR A 195 -21.79 16.41 0.64
CA THR A 195 -22.82 15.86 -0.26
C THR A 195 -23.72 14.87 0.47
N GLY A 196 -23.16 14.05 1.37
CA GLY A 196 -23.94 13.15 2.24
C GLY A 196 -24.88 13.92 3.16
N LEU A 197 -24.38 14.98 3.81
CA LEU A 197 -25.20 15.83 4.67
C LEU A 197 -26.30 16.56 3.89
N PHE A 198 -25.99 17.05 2.69
CA PHE A 198 -26.97 17.66 1.81
C PHE A 198 -28.06 16.64 1.39
N SER A 199 -27.66 15.42 1.01
CA SER A 199 -28.58 14.34 0.67
C SER A 199 -29.52 14.01 1.84
N LEU A 200 -28.98 13.92 3.05
CA LEU A 200 -29.75 13.68 4.29
C LEU A 200 -30.81 14.76 4.54
N ILE A 201 -30.44 16.04 4.40
CA ILE A 201 -31.33 17.18 4.68
C ILE A 201 -32.37 17.35 3.55
N SER A 202 -31.97 17.16 2.30
CA SER A 202 -32.82 17.40 1.13
C SER A 202 -33.65 16.18 0.70
N ASN A 203 -33.43 15.00 1.31
CA ASN A 203 -33.94 13.71 0.84
C ASN A 203 -33.64 13.43 -0.64
N SER A 204 -32.58 14.04 -1.17
CA SER A 204 -32.12 13.81 -2.55
C SER A 204 -31.26 12.55 -2.62
N PRO A 205 -31.26 11.82 -3.74
CA PRO A 205 -30.38 10.66 -3.91
C PRO A 205 -28.91 11.04 -3.68
N ALA A 206 -28.24 10.30 -2.81
CA ALA A 206 -26.85 10.54 -2.47
C ALA A 206 -25.94 10.26 -3.67
N LEU A 207 -24.96 11.15 -3.91
CA LEU A 207 -23.84 10.82 -4.78
C LEU A 207 -22.94 9.78 -4.09
N PRO A 208 -22.19 8.96 -4.85
CA PRO A 208 -21.23 8.04 -4.27
C PRO A 208 -20.22 8.81 -3.41
N SER A 209 -20.20 8.56 -2.10
CA SER A 209 -19.26 9.21 -1.20
C SER A 209 -17.87 8.59 -1.39
N LEU A 210 -17.03 9.23 -2.19
CA LEU A 210 -15.60 8.91 -2.26
C LEU A 210 -14.89 9.44 -1.00
N ALA A 211 -14.52 8.54 -0.10
CA ALA A 211 -13.82 8.88 1.13
C ALA A 211 -12.45 8.17 1.17
N LEU A 212 -11.39 8.95 1.00
CA LEU A 212 -9.99 8.49 1.01
C LEU A 212 -9.16 9.43 1.89
N PRO A 213 -9.49 9.61 3.19
CA PRO A 213 -8.91 10.67 4.02
C PRO A 213 -7.38 10.54 4.17
N GLY A 214 -6.89 9.31 4.15
CA GLY A 214 -5.46 9.02 4.21
C GLY A 214 -5.13 7.73 3.49
N ALA A 215 -3.83 7.47 3.43
CA ALA A 215 -3.30 6.22 2.90
C ALA A 215 -2.03 5.86 3.67
N VAL A 216 -1.68 4.58 3.63
CA VAL A 216 -0.37 4.11 4.06
C VAL A 216 0.69 4.51 3.04
N VAL A 217 1.53 5.47 3.43
CA VAL A 217 2.66 5.93 2.63
C VAL A 217 3.82 4.96 2.86
N VAL A 218 4.34 4.36 1.79
CA VAL A 218 5.45 3.42 1.82
C VAL A 218 6.59 3.95 0.95
N LEU A 219 7.81 3.96 1.50
CA LEU A 219 9.00 4.40 0.78
C LEU A 219 9.72 3.21 0.16
N GLY A 220 10.26 3.39 -1.05
CA GLY A 220 10.96 2.34 -1.80
C GLY A 220 10.06 1.45 -2.66
N LEU A 221 8.83 1.89 -2.97
CA LEU A 221 7.91 1.25 -3.92
C LEU A 221 7.82 1.99 -5.27
N ASP A 222 8.85 2.76 -5.62
CA ASP A 222 8.94 3.55 -6.85
C ASP A 222 8.93 2.69 -8.13
N LYS A 223 9.45 1.46 -8.04
CA LYS A 223 9.42 0.48 -9.13
C LYS A 223 8.29 -0.52 -8.93
N ILE A 224 7.55 -0.81 -9.99
CA ILE A 224 6.55 -1.88 -9.98
C ILE A 224 7.28 -3.22 -10.01
N ASN A 225 7.37 -3.86 -8.85
CA ASN A 225 8.02 -5.15 -8.66
C ASN A 225 7.19 -6.03 -7.72
N ARG A 226 7.72 -7.20 -7.36
CA ARG A 226 7.06 -8.13 -6.43
C ARG A 226 6.70 -7.50 -5.07
N LYS A 227 7.55 -6.63 -4.51
CA LYS A 227 7.27 -5.95 -3.22
C LYS A 227 6.09 -5.00 -3.36
N THR A 228 6.10 -4.16 -4.40
CA THR A 228 5.00 -3.22 -4.71
C THR A 228 3.69 -3.96 -4.94
N GLY A 229 3.73 -5.02 -5.74
CA GLY A 229 2.57 -5.84 -6.06
C GLY A 229 1.96 -6.52 -4.83
N LEU A 230 2.77 -7.17 -4.00
CA LEU A 230 2.31 -7.82 -2.77
C LEU A 230 1.82 -6.80 -1.73
N CYS A 231 2.52 -5.68 -1.58
CA CYS A 231 2.09 -4.61 -0.68
C CYS A 231 0.73 -4.06 -1.11
N LYS A 232 0.53 -3.83 -2.41
CA LYS A 232 -0.73 -3.31 -2.96
C LYS A 232 -1.85 -4.35 -2.96
N ALA A 233 -1.56 -5.63 -3.17
CA ALA A 233 -2.55 -6.70 -3.05
C ALA A 233 -3.03 -6.94 -1.59
N ALA A 234 -2.23 -6.55 -0.59
CA ALA A 234 -2.51 -6.81 0.81
C ALA A 234 -3.84 -6.19 1.29
N GLY A 235 -4.12 -4.93 0.97
CA GLY A 235 -5.35 -4.24 1.38
C GLY A 235 -6.61 -4.93 0.84
N PRO A 236 -6.77 -5.13 -0.48
CA PRO A 236 -7.91 -5.85 -1.02
C PRO A 236 -8.02 -7.29 -0.52
N THR A 237 -6.90 -7.96 -0.23
CA THR A 237 -6.90 -9.30 0.38
C THR A 237 -7.44 -9.29 1.80
N ILE A 238 -7.08 -8.29 2.62
CA ILE A 238 -7.64 -8.15 3.97
C ILE A 238 -9.15 -7.91 3.91
N ASN A 239 -9.63 -7.08 2.98
CA ASN A 239 -11.08 -6.89 2.78
C ASN A 239 -11.78 -8.19 2.38
N LEU A 240 -11.16 -8.98 1.49
CA LEU A 240 -11.69 -10.29 1.10
C LEU A 240 -11.81 -11.22 2.32
N ILE A 241 -10.77 -11.33 3.14
CA ILE A 241 -10.74 -12.20 4.33
C ILE A 241 -11.73 -11.70 5.38
N TYR A 242 -11.70 -10.41 5.70
CA TYR A 242 -12.56 -9.83 6.72
C TYR A 242 -14.04 -9.92 6.33
N GLY A 243 -14.37 -9.60 5.08
CA GLY A 243 -15.71 -9.80 4.54
C GLY A 243 -16.17 -11.26 4.60
N SER A 244 -15.27 -12.22 4.30
CA SER A 244 -15.57 -13.65 4.37
C SER A 244 -15.89 -14.10 5.79
N ILE A 245 -15.12 -13.63 6.78
CA ILE A 245 -15.38 -13.92 8.19
C ILE A 245 -16.75 -13.36 8.61
N LEU A 246 -17.06 -12.12 8.24
CA LEU A 246 -18.33 -11.49 8.56
C LEU A 246 -19.52 -12.18 7.89
N LEU A 247 -19.35 -12.65 6.65
CA LEU A 247 -20.37 -13.43 5.94
C LEU A 247 -20.59 -14.80 6.60
N VAL A 248 -19.54 -15.47 7.07
CA VAL A 248 -19.73 -16.72 7.83
C VAL A 248 -20.46 -16.42 9.14
N ILE A 249 -20.08 -15.37 9.87
CA ILE A 249 -20.75 -14.96 11.10
C ILE A 249 -22.24 -14.65 10.85
N SER A 250 -22.59 -14.03 9.72
CA SER A 250 -24.00 -13.72 9.40
C SER A 250 -24.87 -14.97 9.31
N PHE A 251 -24.32 -16.12 8.90
CA PHE A 251 -25.03 -17.41 8.87
C PHE A 251 -25.00 -18.16 10.20
N LEU A 252 -24.00 -17.91 11.06
CA LEU A 252 -23.91 -18.53 12.38
C LEU A 252 -24.88 -17.90 13.39
N ILE A 253 -25.26 -16.64 13.19
CA ILE A 253 -26.24 -15.95 14.03
C ILE A 253 -27.65 -16.43 13.67
N PRO A 254 -28.42 -16.98 14.63
CA PRO A 254 -29.77 -17.46 14.37
C PRO A 254 -30.70 -16.38 13.80
N SER A 255 -31.63 -16.78 12.93
CA SER A 255 -32.64 -15.87 12.34
C SER A 255 -33.59 -15.24 13.37
N THR A 256 -33.72 -15.83 14.56
CA THR A 256 -34.45 -15.24 15.69
C THR A 256 -33.81 -13.96 16.23
N LEU A 257 -32.54 -13.71 15.93
CA LEU A 257 -31.82 -12.47 16.28
C LEU A 257 -31.86 -11.44 15.15
N TYR A 258 -32.78 -11.57 14.19
CA TYR A 258 -33.01 -10.53 13.18
C TYR A 258 -33.25 -9.17 13.85
N PRO A 259 -32.64 -8.06 13.36
CA PRO A 259 -31.82 -7.93 12.13
C PRO A 259 -30.30 -8.07 12.33
N LEU A 260 -29.80 -8.60 13.44
CA LEU A 260 -28.36 -8.66 13.73
C LEU A 260 -27.59 -9.47 12.68
N ASN A 261 -28.06 -10.67 12.37
CA ASN A 261 -27.51 -11.54 11.32
C ASN A 261 -27.45 -10.81 9.97
N TYR A 262 -28.51 -10.11 9.59
CA TYR A 262 -28.59 -9.30 8.38
C TYR A 262 -27.54 -8.18 8.36
N PHE A 263 -27.30 -7.49 9.48
CA PHE A 263 -26.29 -6.43 9.53
C PHE A 263 -24.85 -6.95 9.40
N PHE A 264 -24.56 -8.17 9.84
CA PHE A 264 -23.26 -8.82 9.54
C PHE A 264 -23.10 -9.11 8.05
N ALA A 265 -24.18 -9.51 7.36
CA ALA A 265 -24.15 -9.70 5.91
C ALA A 265 -23.91 -8.37 5.17
N LEU A 266 -24.56 -7.28 5.62
CA LEU A 266 -24.27 -5.93 5.10
C LEU A 266 -22.83 -5.50 5.39
N ALA A 267 -22.27 -5.81 6.55
CA ALA A 267 -20.87 -5.53 6.86
C ALA A 267 -19.89 -6.31 5.96
N ALA A 268 -20.23 -7.56 5.60
CA ALA A 268 -19.49 -8.33 4.62
C ALA A 268 -19.55 -7.68 3.22
N TYR A 269 -20.76 -7.28 2.80
CA TYR A 269 -20.98 -6.53 1.55
C TYR A 269 -20.09 -5.28 1.46
N LEU A 270 -20.02 -4.47 2.53
CA LEU A 270 -19.19 -3.27 2.56
C LEU A 270 -17.69 -3.58 2.36
N ASN A 271 -17.21 -4.67 2.96
CA ASN A 271 -15.81 -5.11 2.79
C ASN A 271 -15.52 -5.51 1.35
N TYR A 272 -16.37 -6.35 0.74
CA TYR A 272 -16.18 -6.77 -0.65
C TYR A 272 -16.28 -5.59 -1.62
N MET A 273 -17.23 -4.68 -1.38
CA MET A 273 -17.40 -3.47 -2.18
C MET A 273 -16.15 -2.58 -2.10
N LEU A 274 -15.65 -2.31 -0.90
CA LEU A 274 -14.45 -1.48 -0.72
C LEU A 274 -13.19 -2.15 -1.30
N GLY A 275 -13.08 -3.47 -1.17
CA GLY A 275 -12.00 -4.26 -1.78
C GLY A 275 -12.05 -4.20 -3.31
N ALA A 276 -13.22 -4.42 -3.90
CA ALA A 276 -13.45 -4.38 -5.34
C ALA A 276 -13.22 -2.96 -5.91
N PHE A 277 -13.66 -1.93 -5.19
CA PHE A 277 -13.42 -0.53 -5.57
C PHE A 277 -11.92 -0.22 -5.65
N ASN A 278 -11.14 -0.62 -4.65
CA ASN A 278 -9.69 -0.43 -4.68
C ASN A 278 -8.97 -1.30 -5.72
N MET A 279 -9.62 -2.34 -6.25
CA MET A 279 -9.12 -3.14 -7.37
C MET A 279 -9.40 -2.51 -8.74
N ILE A 280 -10.13 -1.39 -8.84
CA ILE A 280 -10.30 -0.70 -10.13
C ILE A 280 -8.93 -0.19 -10.60
N PRO A 281 -8.48 -0.49 -11.84
CA PRO A 281 -7.13 -0.19 -12.31
C PRO A 281 -7.03 1.27 -12.79
N LEU A 282 -7.28 2.22 -11.90
CA LEU A 282 -7.31 3.65 -12.19
C LEU A 282 -6.61 4.47 -11.10
N GLY A 283 -5.77 5.41 -11.53
CA GLY A 283 -5.18 6.43 -10.65
C GLY A 283 -4.38 5.87 -9.48
N ILE A 284 -4.79 6.27 -8.26
CA ILE A 284 -4.12 5.96 -6.99
C ILE A 284 -4.58 4.63 -6.36
N LEU A 285 -5.60 3.99 -6.93
CA LEU A 285 -6.17 2.74 -6.42
C LEU A 285 -5.19 1.58 -6.58
N ASP A 286 -5.28 0.58 -5.71
CA ASP A 286 -4.29 -0.49 -5.64
C ASP A 286 -4.28 -1.39 -6.87
N GLY A 287 -5.46 -1.62 -7.44
CA GLY A 287 -5.66 -2.40 -8.65
C GLY A 287 -4.77 -1.97 -9.81
N GLN A 288 -4.45 -0.67 -9.90
CA GLN A 288 -3.59 -0.14 -10.95
C GLN A 288 -2.17 -0.72 -10.88
N ASN A 289 -1.61 -0.83 -9.68
CA ASN A 289 -0.27 -1.39 -9.49
C ASN A 289 -0.28 -2.91 -9.56
N ILE A 290 -1.32 -3.56 -9.02
CA ILE A 290 -1.47 -5.02 -9.07
C ILE A 290 -1.62 -5.49 -10.52
N PHE A 291 -2.44 -4.81 -11.33
CA PHE A 291 -2.64 -5.14 -12.74
C PHE A 291 -1.35 -5.04 -13.56
N LYS A 292 -0.55 -4.00 -13.31
CA LYS A 292 0.76 -3.80 -13.96
C LYS A 292 1.80 -4.83 -13.52
N TRP A 293 1.74 -5.27 -12.26
CA TRP A 293 2.67 -6.25 -11.71
C TRP A 293 2.35 -7.68 -12.15
N ASN A 294 1.13 -8.14 -11.92
CA ASN A 294 0.69 -9.50 -12.20
C ASN A 294 -0.82 -9.56 -12.46
N LYS A 295 -1.19 -9.70 -13.74
CA LYS A 295 -2.59 -9.78 -14.18
C LYS A 295 -3.34 -10.99 -13.61
N ASN A 296 -2.66 -12.12 -13.39
CA ASN A 296 -3.31 -13.32 -12.85
C ASN A 296 -3.74 -13.07 -11.40
N VAL A 297 -2.85 -12.51 -10.57
CA VAL A 297 -3.19 -12.13 -9.19
C VAL A 297 -4.33 -11.11 -9.18
N TYR A 298 -4.27 -10.13 -10.08
CA TYR A 298 -5.33 -9.14 -10.24
C TYR A 298 -6.70 -9.79 -10.51
N PHE A 299 -6.79 -10.65 -11.53
CA PHE A 299 -8.07 -11.24 -11.93
C PHE A 299 -8.62 -12.23 -10.90
N ILE A 300 -7.76 -13.00 -10.23
CA ILE A 300 -8.19 -13.92 -9.16
C ILE A 300 -8.74 -13.11 -7.97
N LEU A 301 -8.02 -12.07 -7.54
CA LEU A 301 -8.43 -11.28 -6.38
C LEU A 301 -9.69 -10.47 -6.67
N MET A 302 -9.75 -9.78 -7.82
CA MET A 302 -10.93 -9.03 -8.28
C MET A 302 -12.12 -9.98 -8.48
N GLY A 303 -11.91 -11.13 -9.14
CA GLY A 303 -12.94 -12.12 -9.36
C GLY A 303 -13.53 -12.68 -8.06
N SER A 304 -12.68 -12.96 -7.07
CA SER A 304 -13.11 -13.44 -5.75
C SER A 304 -13.94 -12.39 -5.01
N LEU A 305 -13.49 -11.12 -5.02
CA LEU A 305 -14.20 -10.00 -4.41
C LEU A 305 -15.57 -9.78 -5.08
N ILE A 306 -15.63 -9.75 -6.40
CA ILE A 306 -16.88 -9.57 -7.15
C ILE A 306 -17.83 -10.75 -6.94
N LEU A 307 -17.32 -11.99 -6.96
CA LEU A 307 -18.14 -13.18 -6.74
C LEU A 307 -18.82 -13.13 -5.38
N LEU A 308 -18.05 -12.88 -4.31
CA LEU A 308 -18.60 -12.81 -2.96
C LEU A 308 -19.48 -11.57 -2.76
N LEU A 309 -19.19 -10.45 -3.43
CA LEU A 309 -20.07 -9.29 -3.46
C LEU A 309 -21.45 -9.65 -4.04
N ILE A 310 -21.49 -10.29 -5.21
CA ILE A 310 -22.72 -10.70 -5.87
C ILE A 310 -23.48 -11.73 -5.03
N LEU A 311 -22.79 -12.73 -4.48
CA LEU A 311 -23.41 -13.72 -3.58
C LEU A 311 -24.03 -13.06 -2.35
N THR A 312 -23.33 -12.10 -1.74
CA THR A 312 -23.84 -11.38 -0.58
C THR A 312 -25.06 -10.54 -0.93
N ILE A 313 -25.04 -9.84 -2.06
CA ILE A 313 -26.22 -9.12 -2.58
C ILE A 313 -27.39 -10.11 -2.78
N ALA A 314 -27.14 -11.27 -3.40
CA ALA A 314 -28.18 -12.27 -3.60
C ALA A 314 -28.81 -12.72 -2.27
N PHE A 315 -28.01 -12.99 -1.24
CA PHE A 315 -28.53 -13.37 0.09
C PHE A 315 -29.25 -12.24 0.82
N VAL A 316 -28.77 -11.00 0.70
CA VAL A 316 -29.36 -9.82 1.37
C VAL A 316 -30.72 -9.47 0.75
N TYR A 317 -30.83 -9.58 -0.58
CA TYR A 317 -32.02 -9.17 -1.33
C TYR A 317 -32.91 -10.33 -1.79
N THR A 318 -32.66 -11.56 -1.33
CA THR A 318 -33.61 -12.67 -1.53
C THR A 318 -34.98 -12.32 -0.96
N PRO A 319 -36.09 -12.62 -1.66
CA PRO A 319 -37.44 -12.33 -1.18
C PRO A 319 -37.71 -12.89 0.21
N PHE A 320 -38.51 -12.18 1.01
CA PHE A 320 -38.77 -12.46 2.44
C PHE A 320 -39.12 -13.93 2.76
N GLY A 321 -39.84 -14.64 1.88
CA GLY A 321 -40.20 -16.05 2.09
C GLY A 321 -39.08 -17.07 1.89
N ASN A 322 -37.95 -16.66 1.30
CA ASN A 322 -36.79 -17.51 1.02
C ASN A 322 -35.48 -16.93 1.60
N SER A 323 -35.58 -15.89 2.42
CA SER A 323 -34.40 -15.20 2.93
C SER A 323 -33.81 -15.94 4.11
N PHE A 324 -32.49 -16.15 4.06
CA PHE A 324 -31.72 -16.77 5.14
C PHE A 324 -31.74 -15.96 6.44
N TYR A 325 -32.15 -14.69 6.39
CA TYR A 325 -32.02 -13.77 7.51
C TYR A 325 -33.30 -13.55 8.31
N PHE A 326 -34.48 -13.77 7.72
CA PHE A 326 -35.75 -13.55 8.42
C PHE A 326 -36.17 -14.78 9.20
N PRO A 327 -36.76 -14.61 10.40
CA PRO A 327 -37.40 -15.73 11.09
C PRO A 327 -38.58 -16.24 10.24
N LEU A 328 -38.67 -17.56 10.08
CA LEU A 328 -39.77 -18.25 9.38
C LEU A 328 -41.09 -18.13 10.14
#